data_AF-A0A3M1WXG5-F1
#
_entry.id   AF-A0A3M1WXG5-F1
#
_cell.length_a   1.000
_cell.length_b   1.000
_cell.length_c   1.000
_cell.angle_alpha   90.00
_cell.angle_beta   90.00
_cell.angle_gamma   90.00
#
_symmetry.space_group_name_H-M   'P 1'
#
loop_
_entity.id
_entity.type
_entity.pdbx_description
1 polymer ?
#
loop_
_entity_poly.entity_id
_entity_poly.type
_entity_poly.pdbx_seq_one_letter_code
_entity_poly.pdbx_strand_id
1 'polypeptide(L)'
;MKYFFISFLILLIGGCGTLDKKTILINPGDSRERVLNIMGPPYDRQFKGNKEAWQYCVSGAGFGYNDHKIIWFTNKKVTGITTYRTHRSGCTGAVKTIRWEEAPDYTIEIRNR
;
A
#
# COMPACT_ATOMS: atom_id res chain seq x y z
N MET A 1 21.09 -34.10 17.99
CA MET A 1 21.60 -32.71 17.81
C MET A 1 21.47 -32.17 16.39
N LYS A 2 21.53 -33.02 15.34
CA LYS A 2 21.42 -32.59 13.93
C LYS A 2 20.06 -31.98 13.54
N TYR A 3 18.97 -32.46 14.15
CA TYR A 3 17.60 -31.97 13.89
C TYR A 3 17.27 -30.62 14.56
N PHE A 4 18.02 -30.22 15.59
CA PHE A 4 17.80 -28.94 16.28
C PHE A 4 18.26 -27.75 15.42
N PHE A 5 19.32 -27.95 14.65
CA PHE A 5 19.83 -26.95 13.69
C PHE A 5 18.88 -26.72 12.51
N ILE A 6 18.16 -27.77 12.07
CA ILE A 6 17.19 -27.67 10.97
C ILE A 6 15.94 -26.88 11.41
N SER A 7 15.51 -27.04 12.66
CA SER A 7 14.35 -26.30 13.21
C SER A 7 14.61 -24.78 13.32
N PHE A 8 15.85 -24.37 13.62
CA PHE A 8 16.24 -22.96 13.70
C PHE A 8 16.31 -22.27 12.33
N LEU A 9 16.63 -23.01 11.26
CA LEU A 9 16.73 -22.48 9.90
C LEU A 9 15.35 -22.15 9.29
N ILE A 10 14.29 -22.86 9.72
CA ILE A 10 12.91 -22.65 9.24
C ILE A 10 12.28 -21.37 9.83
N LEU A 11 12.77 -20.88 10.97
CA LEU A 11 12.28 -19.63 11.56
C LEU A 11 12.79 -18.36 10.86
N LEU A 12 13.84 -18.46 10.04
CA LEU A 12 14.45 -17.32 9.36
C LEU A 12 13.78 -16.99 8.02
N ILE A 13 12.79 -17.77 7.58
CA ILE A 13 11.98 -17.48 6.40
C ILE A 13 10.84 -16.51 6.75
N GLY A 14 11.18 -15.41 7.44
CA GLY A 14 10.29 -14.28 7.63
C GLY A 14 10.09 -13.61 6.28
N GLY A 15 8.97 -13.91 5.62
CA GLY A 15 8.65 -13.39 4.31
C GLY A 15 8.72 -11.85 4.28
N CYS A 16 9.60 -11.33 3.44
CA CYS A 16 9.60 -9.93 3.03
C CYS A 16 8.23 -9.63 2.41
N GLY A 17 7.41 -8.85 3.13
CA GLY A 17 6.11 -8.41 2.65
C GLY A 17 6.28 -7.26 1.67
N THR A 18 5.63 -7.33 0.51
CA THR A 18 5.44 -6.16 -0.35
C THR A 18 3.96 -5.81 -0.36
N LEU A 19 3.62 -4.53 -0.56
CA LEU A 19 2.23 -4.12 -0.68
C LEU A 19 1.63 -4.53 -2.04
N ASP A 20 2.47 -4.84 -3.03
CA ASP A 20 2.07 -5.16 -4.41
C ASP A 20 1.06 -6.31 -4.50
N LYS A 21 1.25 -7.38 -3.70
CA LYS A 21 0.36 -8.55 -3.69
C LYS A 21 -1.06 -8.22 -3.25
N LYS A 22 -1.24 -7.19 -2.43
CA LYS A 22 -2.56 -6.74 -1.99
C LYS A 22 -3.14 -5.69 -2.93
N THR A 23 -2.32 -4.74 -3.39
CA THR A 23 -2.80 -3.67 -4.27
C THR A 23 -3.26 -4.18 -5.63
N ILE A 24 -2.74 -5.30 -6.13
CA ILE A 24 -3.23 -5.92 -7.38
C ILE A 24 -4.71 -6.37 -7.29
N LEU A 25 -5.25 -6.55 -6.08
CA LEU A 25 -6.65 -6.92 -5.87
C LEU A 25 -7.59 -5.72 -5.86
N ILE A 26 -7.04 -4.50 -5.83
CA ILE A 26 -7.77 -3.23 -5.81
C ILE A 26 -7.94 -2.73 -7.24
N ASN A 27 -9.17 -2.40 -7.60
CA ASN A 27 -9.54 -1.88 -8.91
C ASN A 27 -10.07 -0.44 -8.79
N PRO A 28 -9.98 0.37 -9.86
CA PRO A 28 -10.72 1.62 -9.96
C PRO A 28 -12.22 1.37 -9.71
N GLY A 29 -12.87 2.28 -8.97
CA GLY A 29 -14.29 2.18 -8.61
C GLY A 29 -14.59 1.32 -7.37
N ASP A 30 -13.59 0.68 -6.77
CA ASP A 30 -13.75 -0.03 -5.50
C ASP A 30 -14.18 0.88 -4.36
N SER A 31 -14.93 0.33 -3.41
CA SER A 31 -15.31 1.07 -2.20
C SER A 31 -14.19 1.08 -1.16
N ARG A 32 -14.28 2.03 -0.23
CA ARG A 32 -13.38 2.13 0.94
C ARG A 32 -13.39 0.85 1.77
N GLU A 33 -14.56 0.22 1.91
CA GLU A 33 -14.76 -1.01 2.67
C GLU A 33 -14.03 -2.19 2.00
N ARG A 34 -14.07 -2.28 0.66
CA ARG A 34 -13.28 -3.28 -0.07
C ARG A 34 -11.79 -3.08 0.13
N VAL A 35 -11.31 -1.84 0.08
CA VAL A 35 -9.89 -1.53 0.34
C VAL A 35 -9.49 -1.88 1.77
N LEU A 36 -10.33 -1.56 2.77
CA LEU A 36 -10.08 -1.95 4.16
C LEU A 36 -9.99 -3.47 4.33
N ASN A 37 -10.88 -4.23 3.67
CA ASN A 37 -10.87 -5.69 3.75
C ASN A 37 -9.60 -6.31 3.13
N ILE A 38 -9.06 -5.71 2.07
CA ILE A 38 -7.86 -6.18 1.38
C ILE A 38 -6.58 -5.74 2.13
N MET A 39 -6.49 -4.45 2.44
CA MET A 39 -5.27 -3.83 2.92
C MET A 39 -5.15 -3.84 4.44
N GLY A 40 -6.28 -3.83 5.15
CA GLY A 40 -6.35 -3.46 6.56
C GLY A 40 -6.44 -1.94 6.75
N PRO A 41 -6.39 -1.46 8.00
CA PRO A 41 -6.38 -0.03 8.31
C PRO A 41 -5.13 0.64 7.73
N PRO A 42 -5.25 1.84 7.14
CA PRO A 42 -4.09 2.60 6.69
C PRO A 42 -3.30 3.15 7.88
N TYR A 43 -2.02 3.48 7.64
CA TYR A 43 -1.18 4.13 8.64
C TYR A 43 -1.59 5.59 8.83
N ASP A 44 -1.94 6.27 7.74
CA ASP A 44 -2.43 7.65 7.73
C ASP A 44 -3.52 7.84 6.68
N ARG A 45 -4.41 8.80 6.94
CA ARG A 45 -5.51 9.16 6.04
C ARG A 45 -5.72 10.66 6.04
N GLN A 46 -5.68 11.26 4.85
CA GLN A 46 -5.89 12.69 4.63
C GLN A 46 -7.08 12.93 3.72
N PHE A 47 -7.77 14.05 3.90
CA PHE A 47 -9.01 14.41 3.19
C PHE A 47 -8.90 15.82 2.60
N LYS A 48 -9.52 16.02 1.43
CA LYS A 48 -9.77 17.34 0.83
C LYS A 48 -11.10 17.32 0.10
N GLY A 49 -12.15 17.81 0.76
CA GLY A 49 -13.51 17.79 0.24
C GLY A 49 -13.98 16.35 0.01
N ASN A 50 -14.29 16.00 -1.23
CA ASN A 50 -14.71 14.65 -1.62
C ASN A 50 -13.56 13.70 -1.96
N LYS A 51 -12.30 14.15 -1.85
CA LYS A 51 -11.11 13.35 -2.08
C LYS A 51 -10.52 12.82 -0.78
N GLU A 52 -10.00 11.59 -0.82
CA GLU A 52 -9.26 10.98 0.29
C GLU A 52 -7.98 10.35 -0.24
N ALA A 53 -6.94 10.31 0.59
CA ALA A 53 -5.70 9.63 0.30
C ALA A 53 -5.31 8.79 1.52
N TRP A 54 -5.18 7.48 1.33
CA TRP A 54 -4.88 6.53 2.39
C TRP A 54 -3.47 5.98 2.17
N GLN A 55 -2.61 6.11 3.18
CA GLN A 55 -1.21 5.73 3.08
C GLN A 55 -0.94 4.42 3.82
N TYR A 56 -0.26 3.53 3.12
CA TYR A 56 0.21 2.24 3.62
C TYR A 56 1.73 2.17 3.50
N CYS A 57 2.37 1.50 4.44
CA CYS A 57 3.80 1.28 4.43
C CYS A 57 4.13 -0.14 4.88
N VAL A 58 5.11 -0.76 4.22
CA VAL A 58 5.76 -1.97 4.70
C VAL A 58 7.26 -1.74 4.80
N SER A 59 7.79 -2.02 5.98
CA SER A 59 9.23 -1.90 6.26
C SER A 59 9.99 -3.11 5.71
N GLY A 60 11.20 -2.88 5.22
CA GLY A 60 12.04 -3.97 4.72
C GLY A 60 11.45 -4.69 3.51
N ALA A 61 10.77 -3.95 2.63
CA ALA A 61 10.26 -4.47 1.35
C ALA A 61 11.40 -4.82 0.36
N GLY A 62 12.64 -4.47 0.72
CA GLY A 62 13.88 -4.93 0.12
C GLY A 62 15.09 -4.42 0.91
N PHE A 63 16.30 -4.56 0.37
CA PHE A 63 17.52 -4.11 1.04
C PHE A 63 17.54 -2.58 1.20
N GLY A 64 17.35 -2.12 2.43
CA GLY A 64 17.50 -0.72 2.80
C GLY A 64 16.36 0.20 2.37
N TYR A 65 15.17 -0.31 2.04
CA TYR A 65 14.02 0.55 1.74
C TYR A 65 12.68 -0.01 2.26
N ASN A 66 11.75 0.92 2.44
CA ASN A 66 10.34 0.66 2.73
C ASN A 66 9.51 0.98 1.49
N ASP A 67 8.50 0.16 1.24
CA ASP A 67 7.53 0.37 0.16
C ASP A 67 6.30 1.08 0.71
N HIS A 68 5.88 2.14 0.03
CA HIS A 68 4.70 2.92 0.38
C HIS A 68 3.71 2.94 -0.76
N LYS A 69 2.43 2.80 -0.42
CA LYS A 69 1.32 2.94 -1.36
C LYS A 69 0.36 4.01 -0.86
N ILE A 70 -0.10 4.86 -1.77
CA ILE A 70 -1.19 5.79 -1.53
C ILE A 70 -2.37 5.31 -2.36
N ILE A 71 -3.47 4.97 -1.70
CA ILE A 71 -4.74 4.68 -2.35
C ILE A 71 -5.54 5.97 -2.40
N TRP A 72 -5.87 6.42 -3.60
CA TRP A 72 -6.62 7.64 -3.84
C TRP A 72 -8.09 7.32 -3.99
N PHE A 73 -8.92 8.14 -3.34
CA PHE A 73 -10.36 8.07 -3.44
C PHE A 73 -10.92 9.41 -3.87
N THR A 74 -11.98 9.36 -4.66
CA THR A 74 -12.86 10.50 -4.89
C THR A 74 -14.30 10.00 -4.86
N ASN A 75 -15.18 10.72 -4.15
CA ASN A 75 -16.57 10.29 -3.90
C ASN A 75 -16.65 8.87 -3.31
N LYS A 76 -15.76 8.55 -2.35
CA LYS A 76 -15.67 7.24 -1.66
C LYS A 76 -15.30 6.05 -2.55
N LYS A 77 -14.81 6.30 -3.77
CA LYS A 77 -14.41 5.28 -4.74
C LYS A 77 -12.94 5.41 -5.09
N VAL A 78 -12.25 4.28 -5.26
CA VAL A 78 -10.84 4.26 -5.68
C VAL A 78 -10.70 4.91 -7.05
N THR A 79 -9.82 5.90 -7.17
CA THR A 79 -9.45 6.53 -8.45
C THR A 79 -8.08 6.11 -8.93
N GLY A 80 -7.20 5.67 -8.03
CA GLY A 80 -5.92 5.12 -8.41
C GLY A 80 -5.01 4.82 -7.24
N ILE A 81 -3.81 4.36 -7.57
CA ILE A 81 -2.78 3.97 -6.60
C ILE A 81 -1.47 4.60 -7.05
N THR A 82 -0.81 5.35 -6.16
CA THR A 82 0.57 5.82 -6.38
C THR A 82 1.51 5.11 -5.42
N THR A 83 2.76 4.95 -5.84
CA THR A 83 3.80 4.23 -5.09
C THR A 83 4.99 5.15 -4.88
N TYR A 84 5.62 5.06 -3.70
CA TYR A 84 6.93 5.65 -3.47
C TYR A 84 7.74 4.78 -2.51
N ARG A 85 9.05 5.04 -2.44
CA ARG A 85 9.97 4.34 -1.53
C ARG A 85 10.67 5.33 -0.61
N THR A 86 11.08 4.83 0.56
CA THR A 86 11.90 5.58 1.51
C THR A 86 13.00 4.69 2.07
N HIS A 87 14.17 5.24 2.35
CA HIS A 87 15.32 4.51 2.91
C HIS A 87 15.49 4.68 4.44
N ARG A 88 14.42 5.07 5.13
CA ARG A 88 14.44 5.28 6.59
C ARG A 88 14.23 3.95 7.33
N SER A 89 14.70 3.86 8.57
CA SER A 89 14.43 2.70 9.42
C SER A 89 12.94 2.62 9.74
N GLY A 90 12.28 1.58 9.22
CA GLY A 90 10.87 1.32 9.50
C GLY A 90 9.89 2.30 8.86
N CYS A 91 8.60 2.05 9.05
CA CYS A 91 7.51 2.89 8.56
C CYS A 91 7.23 4.12 9.42
N THR A 92 7.89 4.26 10.57
CA THR A 92 7.70 5.35 11.52
C THR A 92 8.10 6.69 10.89
N GLY A 93 7.10 7.54 10.64
CA GLY A 93 7.30 8.92 10.17
C GLY A 93 7.66 9.09 8.70
N ALA A 94 7.48 8.04 7.88
CA ALA A 94 7.76 8.09 6.44
C ALA A 94 6.50 8.32 5.56
N VAL A 95 5.32 8.46 6.17
CA VAL A 95 4.11 8.93 5.48
C VAL A 95 4.26 10.41 5.11
N LYS A 96 3.96 10.74 3.86
CA LYS A 96 4.14 12.09 3.31
C LYS A 96 2.89 12.94 3.52
N THR A 97 3.06 14.25 3.60
CA THR A 97 1.94 15.18 3.38
C THR A 97 1.45 15.01 1.95
N ILE A 98 0.13 14.86 1.77
CA ILE A 98 -0.46 14.60 0.46
C ILE A 98 -0.42 15.87 -0.40
N ARG A 99 0.16 15.73 -1.59
CA ARG A 99 0.10 16.72 -2.66
C ARG A 99 -1.04 16.34 -3.59
N TRP A 100 -2.13 17.08 -3.53
CA TRP A 100 -3.37 16.72 -4.23
C TRP A 100 -3.27 16.82 -5.75
N GLU A 101 -2.22 17.47 -6.24
CA GLU A 101 -1.85 17.57 -7.66
C GLU A 101 -1.29 16.24 -8.20
N GLU A 102 -0.85 15.34 -7.31
CA GLU A 102 -0.38 13.99 -7.67
C GLU A 102 -1.52 12.95 -7.69
N ALA A 103 -2.75 13.36 -7.36
CA ALA A 103 -3.91 12.48 -7.40
C ALA A 103 -4.22 12.10 -8.86
N PRO A 104 -4.36 10.82 -9.20
CA PRO A 104 -4.70 10.39 -10.56
C PRO A 104 -6.04 11.00 -11.01
N ASP A 105 -6.05 11.52 -12.23
CA ASP A 105 -7.28 11.94 -12.90
C ASP A 105 -8.14 10.71 -13.24
N TYR A 106 -9.45 10.92 -13.37
CA TYR A 106 -10.37 9.88 -13.78
C TYR A 106 -10.12 9.46 -15.24
N THR A 107 -9.44 8.34 -15.46
CA THR A 107 -9.38 7.68 -16.77
C THR A 107 -10.43 6.57 -16.84
N ILE A 108 -11.52 6.81 -17.57
CA ILE A 108 -12.45 5.75 -17.97
C ILE A 108 -11.79 4.98 -19.12
N GLU A 109 -11.23 3.81 -18.85
CA GLU A 109 -10.85 2.91 -19.93
C GLU A 109 -12.11 2.25 -20.52
N ILE A 110 -12.55 2.76 -21.68
CA ILE A 110 -13.61 2.11 -22.46
C ILE A 110 -13.00 0.87 -23.11
N ARG A 111 -13.26 -0.29 -22.51
CA ARG A 111 -12.86 -1.59 -23.08
C ARG A 111 -14.04 -2.17 -23.86
N ASN A 112 -14.18 -1.81 -25.14
CA ASN A 112 -15.06 -2.54 -26.05
C ASN A 112 -14.50 -3.97 -26.20
N ARG A 113 -15.29 -4.98 -25.82
CA ARG A 113 -15.05 -6.39 -26.12
C ARG A 113 -15.89 -6.80 -27.31
#